data_AF-A0A1F5XZL4-F1
#
_entry.id   AF-A0A1F5XZL4-F1
#
_cell.length_a   1.000
_cell.length_b   1.000
_cell.length_c   1.000
_cell.angle_alpha   90.00
_cell.angle_beta   90.00
_cell.angle_gamma   90.00
#
_symmetry.space_group_name_H-M   'P 1'
#
loop_
_entity.id
_entity.type
_entity.pdbx_description
1 polymer ?
#
loop_
_entity_poly.entity_id
_entity_poly.type
_entity_poly.pdbx_seq_one_letter_code
_entity_poly.pdbx_strand_id
1 'polypeptide(L)'
;MPDSEKKICQNCHKDFIIEPEDFKFYQKISVPPPTWCPECRMVRRMNFRNERTLYNRKCDLCKKEIISMYDKNHIAPVYCYDCWHSDKWNPMDYGNEYDLKITFFEQIKNLVQKVPCLALEGYKNTNATYSNFTWLSKNVYLSPSTLSSENVAYSKAIYYARDIFESYRFNYSELAYEGINGQKNSRVKFLQNSYECLDSYFLYDCVNCQNCFMSSNLRHQKYVFRNKKLAKEEYEQKMREIDFGSYEQIVDLIKEYESAKLSSVRKFIDSKNVTNVTGDSITNSKNSIQCFNIEKCEDVKYFFQGLEIKDGMDLTGAGGPAEILYEGVNVGYQDTNILFCLNSYIGCIELKYDNQCSNSQYIFGCVGLRNKQYCILNKQYAKEEYETLVPKIIKHMNDMPYIDQ
;
A
#
# COMPACT_ATOMS: atom_id res chain seq x y z
N MET A 1 -14.33 -28.99 -14.99
CA MET A 1 -13.42 -28.17 -14.15
C MET A 1 -13.45 -28.80 -12.75
N PRO A 2 -12.48 -28.54 -11.85
CA PRO A 2 -12.69 -28.90 -10.45
C PRO A 2 -13.91 -28.16 -9.91
N ASP A 3 -14.69 -28.82 -9.06
CA ASP A 3 -15.73 -28.17 -8.26
C ASP A 3 -15.10 -27.38 -7.10
N SER A 4 -15.88 -26.60 -6.36
CA SER A 4 -15.37 -25.83 -5.22
C SER A 4 -14.98 -26.76 -4.06
N GLU A 5 -13.77 -26.58 -3.51
CA GLU A 5 -13.25 -27.41 -2.43
C GLU A 5 -13.38 -26.71 -1.08
N LYS A 6 -13.98 -27.39 -0.09
CA LYS A 6 -14.08 -26.92 1.29
C LYS A 6 -12.86 -27.39 2.09
N LYS A 7 -12.08 -26.47 2.68
CA LYS A 7 -10.92 -26.76 3.53
C LYS A 7 -11.05 -26.17 4.92
N ILE A 8 -10.35 -26.79 5.87
CA ILE A 8 -10.12 -26.25 7.22
C ILE A 8 -8.82 -25.44 7.18
N CYS A 9 -8.83 -24.21 7.70
CA CYS A 9 -7.63 -23.39 7.85
C CYS A 9 -6.70 -23.94 8.93
N GLN A 10 -5.40 -24.07 8.66
CA GLN A 10 -4.41 -24.45 9.67
C GLN A 10 -4.40 -23.45 10.86
N ASN A 11 -4.19 -22.15 10.61
CA ASN A 11 -4.06 -21.12 11.66
C ASN A 11 -5.30 -20.88 12.55
N CYS A 12 -6.53 -20.95 12.00
CA CYS A 12 -7.74 -20.57 12.74
C CYS A 12 -8.82 -21.65 12.84
N HIS A 13 -8.58 -22.83 12.25
CA HIS A 13 -9.48 -24.00 12.21
C HIS A 13 -10.90 -23.74 11.68
N LYS A 14 -11.18 -22.54 11.13
CA LYS A 14 -12.42 -22.23 10.41
C LYS A 14 -12.40 -22.89 9.03
N ASP A 15 -13.59 -23.21 8.55
CA ASP A 15 -13.82 -23.57 7.15
C ASP A 15 -13.54 -22.39 6.21
N PHE A 16 -13.01 -22.67 5.02
CA PHE A 16 -12.97 -21.77 3.87
C PHE A 16 -13.15 -22.55 2.56
N ILE A 17 -13.55 -21.85 1.50
CA ILE A 17 -13.76 -22.42 0.17
C ILE A 17 -12.62 -21.99 -0.75
N ILE A 18 -12.20 -22.89 -1.64
CA ILE A 18 -11.35 -22.61 -2.80
C ILE A 18 -12.21 -22.79 -4.04
N GLU A 19 -12.37 -21.74 -4.84
CA GLU A 19 -13.26 -21.77 -6.01
C GLU A 19 -12.57 -22.40 -7.24
N PRO A 20 -13.34 -22.87 -8.24
CA PRO A 20 -12.78 -23.41 -9.49
C PRO A 20 -11.78 -22.47 -10.18
N GLU A 21 -11.96 -21.16 -10.04
CA GLU A 21 -11.08 -20.10 -10.54
C GLU A 21 -9.75 -20.03 -9.79
N ASP A 22 -9.75 -20.29 -8.48
CA ASP A 22 -8.54 -20.27 -7.67
C ASP A 22 -7.63 -21.45 -8.02
N PHE A 23 -8.20 -22.63 -8.30
CA PHE A 23 -7.43 -23.77 -8.81
C PHE A 23 -6.75 -23.46 -10.15
N LYS A 24 -7.43 -22.76 -11.07
CA LYS A 24 -6.84 -22.30 -12.33
C LYS A 24 -5.66 -21.35 -12.07
N PHE A 25 -5.78 -20.46 -11.07
CA PHE A 25 -4.69 -19.56 -10.66
C PHE A 25 -3.51 -20.32 -10.06
N TYR A 26 -3.71 -21.22 -9.08
CA TYR A 26 -2.61 -22.00 -8.48
C TYR A 26 -1.92 -22.91 -9.52
N GLN A 27 -2.68 -23.45 -10.47
CA GLN A 27 -2.14 -24.21 -11.60
C GLN A 27 -1.31 -23.34 -12.56
N LYS A 28 -1.75 -22.10 -12.87
CA LYS A 28 -1.01 -21.13 -13.71
C LYS A 28 0.39 -20.83 -13.15
N ILE A 29 0.56 -20.83 -11.82
CA ILE A 29 1.78 -20.36 -11.13
C ILE A 29 2.65 -21.49 -10.54
N SER A 30 2.26 -22.75 -10.74
CA SER A 30 2.92 -23.94 -10.16
C SER A 30 3.20 -23.82 -8.65
N VAL A 31 2.13 -23.69 -7.85
CA VAL A 31 2.17 -23.78 -6.37
C VAL A 31 0.99 -24.62 -5.86
N PRO A 32 1.09 -25.24 -4.67
CA PRO A 32 -0.07 -25.89 -4.05
C PRO A 32 -1.14 -24.87 -3.63
N PRO A 33 -2.44 -25.24 -3.66
CA PRO A 33 -3.49 -24.42 -3.06
C PRO A 33 -3.24 -24.17 -1.56
N PRO A 34 -3.68 -23.02 -1.00
CA PRO A 34 -3.32 -22.59 0.35
C PRO A 34 -3.91 -23.50 1.43
N THR A 35 -3.17 -23.64 2.53
CA THR A 35 -3.62 -24.26 3.78
C THR A 35 -4.22 -23.25 4.76
N TRP A 36 -4.14 -21.95 4.45
CA TRP A 36 -4.62 -20.82 5.26
C TRP A 36 -5.73 -20.05 4.53
N CYS A 37 -6.80 -19.70 5.24
CA CYS A 37 -7.88 -18.88 4.71
C CYS A 37 -7.42 -17.42 4.43
N PRO A 38 -8.13 -16.65 3.58
CA PRO A 38 -7.70 -15.30 3.17
C PRO A 38 -7.45 -14.33 4.33
N GLU A 39 -8.27 -14.40 5.39
CA GLU A 39 -8.12 -13.59 6.61
C GLU A 39 -6.77 -13.86 7.31
N CYS A 40 -6.39 -15.13 7.49
CA CYS A 40 -5.12 -15.48 8.12
C CYS A 40 -3.92 -15.12 7.24
N ARG A 41 -4.04 -15.26 5.91
CA ARG A 41 -3.01 -14.78 4.97
C ARG A 41 -2.84 -13.26 5.06
N MET A 42 -3.94 -12.51 5.19
CA MET A 42 -3.92 -11.04 5.33
C MET A 42 -3.19 -10.60 6.60
N VAL A 43 -3.51 -11.18 7.75
CA VAL A 43 -2.81 -10.90 9.02
C VAL A 43 -1.31 -11.18 8.88
N ARG A 44 -0.94 -12.32 8.28
CA ARG A 44 0.48 -12.69 8.06
C ARG A 44 1.25 -11.66 7.24
N ARG A 45 0.66 -11.07 6.19
CA ARG A 45 1.30 -10.02 5.38
C ARG A 45 1.40 -8.70 6.13
N MET A 46 0.29 -8.26 6.73
CA MET A 46 0.20 -6.93 7.35
C MET A 46 1.15 -6.75 8.54
N ASN A 47 1.55 -7.84 9.21
CA ASN A 47 2.59 -7.83 10.24
C ASN A 47 3.95 -7.28 9.77
N PHE A 48 4.24 -7.29 8.46
CA PHE A 48 5.47 -6.75 7.87
C PHE A 48 5.31 -5.32 7.33
N ARG A 49 4.16 -4.66 7.55
CA ARG A 49 3.81 -3.34 7.01
C ARG A 49 3.53 -2.30 8.11
N ASN A 50 4.53 -1.98 8.93
CA ASN A 50 4.35 -1.01 10.03
C ASN A 50 4.26 0.45 9.53
N GLU A 51 3.07 0.88 9.08
CA GLU A 51 2.88 2.23 8.53
C GLU A 51 2.93 3.38 9.55
N ARG A 52 2.87 3.13 10.86
CA ARG A 52 2.52 4.17 11.86
C ARG A 52 3.27 4.13 13.20
N THR A 53 3.77 2.98 13.64
CA THR A 53 4.35 2.83 14.99
C THR A 53 5.86 3.07 14.93
N LEU A 54 6.28 4.30 15.24
CA LEU A 54 7.67 4.74 15.06
C LEU A 54 8.39 4.97 16.41
N TYR A 55 9.68 4.65 16.45
CA TYR A 55 10.52 4.64 17.64
C TYR A 55 11.78 5.47 17.45
N ASN A 56 12.24 6.14 18.52
CA ASN A 56 13.58 6.70 18.60
C ASN A 56 14.59 5.60 18.98
N ARG A 57 15.58 5.35 18.13
CA ARG A 57 16.70 4.43 18.39
C ARG A 57 18.02 4.98 17.83
N LYS A 58 19.13 4.34 18.17
CA LYS A 58 20.41 4.54 17.47
C LYS A 58 20.50 3.61 16.26
N CYS A 59 21.11 4.09 15.19
CA CYS A 59 21.55 3.27 14.06
C CYS A 59 22.64 2.31 14.54
N ASP A 60 22.48 1.01 14.33
CA ASP A 60 23.40 0.02 14.89
C ASP A 60 24.79 0.03 14.23
N LEU A 61 24.92 0.60 13.01
CA LEU A 61 26.22 0.79 12.36
C LEU A 61 26.92 2.09 12.76
N CYS A 62 26.25 3.26 12.63
CA CYS A 62 26.89 4.58 12.82
C CYS A 62 26.54 5.30 14.12
N LYS A 63 25.71 4.69 14.98
CA LYS A 63 25.28 5.18 16.31
C LYS A 63 24.59 6.55 16.35
N LYS A 64 24.31 7.20 15.21
CA LYS A 64 23.40 8.36 15.08
C LYS A 64 22.01 8.00 15.64
N GLU A 65 21.35 8.96 16.30
CA GLU A 65 19.91 8.85 16.61
C GLU A 65 19.08 8.88 15.31
N ILE A 66 18.03 8.07 15.25
CA ILE A 66 17.12 7.91 14.11
C ILE A 66 15.70 7.57 14.55
N ILE A 67 14.74 7.89 13.69
CA ILE A 67 13.39 7.31 13.70
C ILE A 67 13.46 5.93 13.03
N SER A 68 12.73 4.95 13.56
CA SER A 68 12.62 3.61 12.97
C SER A 68 11.27 2.96 13.24
N MET A 69 10.85 2.04 12.36
CA MET A 69 9.71 1.14 12.58
C MET A 69 10.00 -0.02 13.55
N TYR A 70 11.24 -0.14 14.06
CA TYR A 70 11.69 -1.23 14.95
C TYR A 70 12.07 -0.71 16.33
N ASP A 71 11.52 -1.32 17.38
CA ASP A 71 11.79 -0.96 18.77
C ASP A 71 13.16 -1.46 19.27
N LYS A 72 13.53 -1.06 20.49
CA LYS A 72 14.85 -1.33 21.10
C LYS A 72 15.13 -2.81 21.38
N ASN A 73 14.10 -3.66 21.45
CA ASN A 73 14.22 -5.10 21.67
C ASN A 73 14.22 -5.91 20.35
N HIS A 74 14.13 -5.25 19.19
CA HIS A 74 14.20 -5.91 17.90
C HIS A 74 15.54 -6.65 17.73
N ILE A 75 15.47 -7.93 17.33
CA ILE A 75 16.58 -8.89 17.42
C ILE A 75 17.69 -8.58 16.40
N ALA A 76 17.32 -8.20 15.17
CA ALA A 76 18.28 -7.87 14.13
C ALA A 76 18.87 -6.45 14.29
N PRO A 77 20.10 -6.19 13.82
CA PRO A 77 20.66 -4.84 13.78
C PRO A 77 19.82 -3.92 12.88
N VAL A 78 19.64 -2.64 13.24
CA VAL A 78 18.83 -1.71 12.43
C VAL A 78 19.66 -0.52 11.95
N TYR A 79 19.72 -0.32 10.64
CA TYR A 79 20.57 0.67 9.99
C TYR A 79 19.76 1.85 9.43
N CYS A 80 20.27 3.07 9.59
CA CYS A 80 19.73 4.24 8.91
C CYS A 80 19.92 4.14 7.40
N TYR A 81 19.12 4.87 6.61
CA TYR A 81 19.16 4.87 5.15
C TYR A 81 20.59 5.00 4.57
N ASP A 82 21.37 5.99 5.04
CA ASP A 82 22.78 6.19 4.65
C ASP A 82 23.65 4.92 4.86
N CYS A 83 23.41 4.20 5.96
CA CYS A 83 24.20 3.04 6.35
C CYS A 83 23.75 1.79 5.59
N TRP A 84 22.43 1.60 5.45
CA TRP A 84 21.83 0.56 4.64
C TRP A 84 22.39 0.59 3.22
N HIS A 85 22.37 1.75 2.56
CA HIS A 85 22.84 1.91 1.18
C HIS A 85 24.35 2.16 1.02
N SER A 86 25.16 1.94 2.07
CA SER A 86 26.64 2.07 1.99
C SER A 86 27.37 0.73 1.94
N ASP A 87 28.56 0.72 1.35
CA ASP A 87 29.46 -0.45 1.25
C ASP A 87 30.14 -0.83 2.58
N LYS A 88 29.60 -0.38 3.72
CA LYS A 88 30.16 -0.61 5.07
C LYS A 88 29.72 -1.93 5.70
N TRP A 89 28.89 -2.69 5.01
CA TRP A 89 28.41 -4.02 5.38
C TRP A 89 28.07 -4.80 4.11
N ASN A 90 28.13 -6.12 4.17
CA ASN A 90 27.84 -6.99 3.03
C ASN A 90 26.85 -8.08 3.47
N PRO A 91 25.69 -8.25 2.79
CA PRO A 91 24.69 -9.24 3.18
C PRO A 91 25.19 -10.69 3.02
N MET A 92 26.24 -10.92 2.21
CA MET A 92 26.88 -12.23 2.06
C MET A 92 27.64 -12.67 3.32
N ASP A 93 28.05 -11.75 4.19
CA ASP A 93 28.81 -12.05 5.42
C ASP A 93 27.96 -12.87 6.43
N TYR A 94 26.65 -12.93 6.18
CA TYR A 94 25.66 -13.69 6.95
C TYR A 94 25.26 -15.01 6.29
N GLY A 95 25.90 -15.38 5.17
CA GLY A 95 25.55 -16.54 4.35
C GLY A 95 25.74 -17.90 5.04
N ASN A 96 24.90 -18.88 4.71
CA ASN A 96 24.95 -20.23 5.28
C ASN A 96 24.83 -21.30 4.17
N GLU A 97 25.41 -22.48 4.43
CA GLU A 97 25.10 -23.71 3.68
C GLU A 97 23.67 -24.18 3.99
N TYR A 98 23.04 -24.90 3.06
CA TYR A 98 21.73 -25.50 3.30
C TYR A 98 21.83 -26.84 4.04
N ASP A 99 21.19 -26.96 5.22
CA ASP A 99 21.12 -28.24 5.95
C ASP A 99 19.82 -29.01 5.63
N LEU A 100 19.96 -30.29 5.27
CA LEU A 100 18.85 -31.22 5.03
C LEU A 100 18.30 -31.86 6.33
N LYS A 101 18.77 -31.44 7.51
CA LYS A 101 18.27 -31.86 8.82
C LYS A 101 17.34 -30.82 9.48
N ILE A 102 17.22 -29.63 8.89
CA ILE A 102 16.52 -28.48 9.48
C ILE A 102 15.50 -27.96 8.47
N THR A 103 14.25 -27.75 8.87
CA THR A 103 13.19 -27.16 8.03
C THR A 103 13.65 -25.86 7.35
N PHE A 104 13.19 -25.63 6.11
CA PHE A 104 13.58 -24.45 5.32
C PHE A 104 13.30 -23.14 6.07
N PHE A 105 12.12 -23.03 6.71
CA PHE A 105 11.71 -21.80 7.39
C PHE A 105 12.51 -21.52 8.67
N GLU A 106 13.00 -22.53 9.38
CA GLU A 106 13.89 -22.34 10.54
C GLU A 106 15.26 -21.81 10.09
N GLN A 107 15.76 -22.25 8.93
CA GLN A 107 17.00 -21.71 8.34
C GLN A 107 16.81 -20.23 7.93
N ILE A 108 15.66 -19.88 7.33
CA ILE A 108 15.30 -18.48 7.01
C ILE A 108 15.18 -17.63 8.29
N LYS A 109 14.47 -18.11 9.31
CA LYS A 109 14.29 -17.44 10.61
C LYS A 109 15.62 -17.11 11.28
N ASN A 110 16.55 -18.07 11.28
CA ASN A 110 17.91 -17.91 11.82
C ASN A 110 18.76 -16.92 11.01
N LEU A 111 18.44 -16.66 9.73
CA LEU A 111 19.10 -15.66 8.89
C LEU A 111 18.51 -14.25 9.11
N VAL A 112 17.18 -14.13 9.10
CA VAL A 112 16.45 -12.86 9.32
C VAL A 112 16.73 -12.26 10.70
N GLN A 113 17.02 -13.09 11.72
CA GLN A 113 17.42 -12.61 13.05
C GLN A 113 18.85 -12.04 13.13
N LYS A 114 19.67 -12.19 12.07
CA LYS A 114 21.08 -11.75 12.05
C LYS A 114 21.35 -10.66 11.03
N VAL A 115 20.77 -10.77 9.82
CA VAL A 115 20.95 -9.79 8.75
C VAL A 115 20.33 -8.45 9.19
N PRO A 116 21.02 -7.30 9.01
CA PRO A 116 20.46 -6.01 9.38
C PRO A 116 19.15 -5.67 8.65
N CYS A 117 18.37 -4.74 9.20
CA CYS A 117 17.16 -4.20 8.59
C CYS A 117 17.26 -2.68 8.36
N LEU A 118 16.57 -2.17 7.35
CA LEU A 118 16.46 -0.72 7.08
C LEU A 118 15.51 -0.07 8.11
N ALA A 119 15.92 1.05 8.70
CA ALA A 119 15.18 1.68 9.79
C ALA A 119 13.75 2.15 9.41
N LEU A 120 13.58 2.68 8.20
CA LEU A 120 12.31 3.13 7.60
C LEU A 120 12.38 2.88 6.09
N GLU A 121 11.34 2.28 5.52
CA GLU A 121 11.24 2.06 4.08
C GLU A 121 11.00 3.37 3.33
N GLY A 122 11.65 3.50 2.18
CA GLY A 122 11.41 4.61 1.27
C GLY A 122 12.55 4.80 0.28
N TYR A 123 12.35 5.73 -0.66
CA TYR A 123 13.30 5.95 -1.75
C TYR A 123 13.39 7.42 -2.12
N LYS A 124 14.60 7.99 -2.06
CA LYS A 124 14.93 9.37 -2.49
C LYS A 124 14.00 10.45 -1.88
N ASN A 125 13.72 10.35 -0.57
CA ASN A 125 12.94 11.38 0.14
C ASN A 125 13.86 12.50 0.67
N THR A 126 13.33 13.73 0.75
CA THR A 126 14.05 14.94 1.22
C THR A 126 13.25 15.62 2.32
N ASN A 127 13.91 15.94 3.45
CA ASN A 127 13.28 16.52 4.65
C ASN A 127 12.03 15.73 5.08
N ALA A 128 12.27 14.47 5.45
CA ALA A 128 11.23 13.44 5.44
C ALA A 128 11.32 12.45 6.61
N THR A 129 11.57 12.96 7.81
CA THR A 129 12.05 12.19 8.97
C THR A 129 11.05 11.15 9.50
N TYR A 130 9.75 11.34 9.28
CA TYR A 130 8.69 10.46 9.80
C TYR A 130 8.04 9.53 8.76
N SER A 131 8.42 9.60 7.47
CA SER A 131 7.93 8.63 6.49
C SER A 131 8.52 7.25 6.71
N ASN A 132 7.65 6.28 7.00
CA ASN A 132 7.82 4.94 6.46
C ASN A 132 7.19 4.85 5.04
N PHE A 133 7.45 3.77 4.31
CA PHE A 133 7.04 3.45 2.91
C PHE A 133 6.66 4.65 1.98
N THR A 134 7.50 5.69 1.89
CA THR A 134 7.27 6.85 1.00
C THR A 134 8.37 6.99 -0.06
N TRP A 135 8.00 7.50 -1.24
CA TRP A 135 8.83 7.48 -2.44
C TRP A 135 8.89 8.88 -3.08
N LEU A 136 10.06 9.29 -3.57
CA LEU A 136 10.27 10.47 -4.42
C LEU A 136 9.71 11.80 -3.85
N SER A 137 9.70 11.95 -2.51
CA SER A 137 8.92 13.00 -1.83
C SER A 137 9.78 14.05 -1.08
N LYS A 138 9.25 15.25 -0.89
CA LYS A 138 9.98 16.44 -0.37
C LYS A 138 9.14 17.24 0.64
N ASN A 139 9.75 17.69 1.75
CA ASN A 139 9.19 18.54 2.83
C ASN A 139 7.70 18.30 3.18
N VAL A 140 7.25 17.06 3.12
CA VAL A 140 6.00 16.60 3.73
C VAL A 140 6.33 16.24 5.19
N TYR A 141 5.38 16.25 6.11
CA TYR A 141 5.47 15.57 7.41
C TYR A 141 4.68 14.27 7.28
N LEU A 142 5.37 13.16 7.08
CA LEU A 142 4.84 12.12 6.19
C LEU A 142 4.16 10.95 6.88
N SER A 143 3.26 10.32 6.12
CA SER A 143 2.97 8.89 6.29
C SER A 143 3.09 8.17 4.92
N PRO A 144 3.36 6.85 4.94
CA PRO A 144 3.37 6.01 3.74
C PRO A 144 2.03 6.08 3.02
N SER A 145 1.88 6.51 1.77
CA SER A 145 2.88 7.01 0.84
C SER A 145 2.41 8.32 0.23
N THR A 146 3.38 9.06 -0.27
CA THR A 146 3.22 10.21 -1.16
C THR A 146 4.08 9.94 -2.42
N LEU A 147 3.72 10.50 -3.57
CA LEU A 147 4.37 10.31 -4.88
C LEU A 147 4.33 11.55 -5.79
N SER A 148 3.59 12.59 -5.38
CA SER A 148 4.01 13.99 -5.51
C SER A 148 3.96 14.61 -4.09
N SER A 149 4.55 15.78 -3.87
CA SER A 149 4.88 16.26 -2.51
C SER A 149 5.27 17.73 -2.40
N GLU A 150 5.54 18.13 -1.14
CA GLU A 150 5.62 19.48 -0.58
C GLU A 150 4.25 20.15 -0.49
N ASN A 151 3.69 20.58 0.65
CA ASN A 151 4.16 20.53 2.04
C ASN A 151 3.15 19.83 2.99
N VAL A 152 2.50 18.76 2.49
CA VAL A 152 1.54 17.87 3.19
C VAL A 152 1.99 17.41 4.60
N ALA A 153 1.05 17.12 5.51
CA ALA A 153 1.18 16.98 6.96
C ALA A 153 -0.17 16.52 7.62
N TYR A 154 -0.56 15.24 7.65
CA TYR A 154 0.29 14.14 8.02
C TYR A 154 0.03 12.77 7.31
N SER A 155 -0.61 12.64 6.13
CA SER A 155 -0.93 11.28 5.58
C SER A 155 -1.33 10.99 4.11
N LYS A 156 -0.88 9.78 3.66
CA LYS A 156 -1.33 8.83 2.60
C LYS A 156 -2.63 9.11 1.82
N ALA A 157 -2.79 8.80 0.52
CA ALA A 157 -1.96 8.04 -0.46
C ALA A 157 -1.47 8.91 -1.63
N ILE A 158 -0.80 10.00 -1.27
CA ILE A 158 -0.76 11.31 -1.94
C ILE A 158 0.02 11.28 -3.27
N TYR A 159 -0.63 10.91 -4.37
CA TYR A 159 -0.12 11.13 -5.74
C TYR A 159 -0.46 12.58 -6.18
N TYR A 160 0.04 13.53 -5.40
CA TYR A 160 -0.76 14.69 -4.95
C TYR A 160 0.09 15.90 -4.53
N ALA A 161 -0.57 17.01 -4.22
CA ALA A 161 -0.02 18.18 -3.52
C ALA A 161 1.03 18.98 -4.32
N ARG A 162 1.33 20.24 -3.98
CA ARG A 162 1.06 21.09 -2.80
C ARG A 162 -0.39 21.47 -2.44
N ASP A 163 -0.60 22.21 -1.33
CA ASP A 163 -1.02 21.71 -0.01
C ASP A 163 -2.50 21.26 0.08
N ILE A 164 -2.79 20.16 0.79
CA ILE A 164 -4.15 19.65 1.06
C ILE A 164 -4.29 18.94 2.43
N PHE A 165 -5.04 19.53 3.38
CA PHE A 165 -5.52 19.10 4.73
C PHE A 165 -4.65 19.32 5.99
N GLU A 166 -3.57 18.59 6.24
CA GLU A 166 -2.61 18.19 5.22
C GLU A 166 -2.48 16.65 4.92
N SER A 167 -3.52 15.95 4.41
CA SER A 167 -3.64 14.49 4.13
C SER A 167 -4.69 14.13 3.04
N TYR A 168 -4.61 12.96 2.35
CA TYR A 168 -5.63 12.51 1.35
C TYR A 168 -7.13 11.75 2.14
N ARG A 169 -8.40 10.08 0.98
CA ARG A 169 -7.96 8.79 -0.16
C ARG A 169 -6.87 8.74 -1.70
N PHE A 170 -6.58 10.41 -3.40
CA PHE A 170 -6.80 12.09 -3.21
C PHE A 170 -5.56 12.67 -3.96
N ASN A 171 -5.69 13.06 -5.25
CA ASN A 171 -4.61 13.15 -6.30
C ASN A 171 -4.60 14.43 -7.21
N TYR A 172 -4.81 15.61 -6.61
CA TYR A 172 -5.02 16.99 -7.11
C TYR A 172 -4.25 18.03 -6.24
N SER A 173 -4.56 19.35 -6.19
CA SER A 173 -3.69 20.31 -5.46
C SER A 173 -4.20 21.76 -5.24
N GLU A 174 -3.45 22.49 -4.40
CA GLU A 174 -3.43 23.92 -4.07
C GLU A 174 -4.78 24.67 -4.09
N LEU A 175 -5.37 25.01 -2.94
CA LEU A 175 -5.11 24.55 -1.58
C LEU A 175 -6.40 23.96 -1.03
N ALA A 176 -6.30 22.92 -0.20
CA ALA A 176 -7.48 22.28 0.40
C ALA A 176 -7.32 22.11 1.91
N TYR A 177 -8.39 22.28 2.68
CA TYR A 177 -8.38 22.12 4.14
C TYR A 177 -9.65 21.39 4.58
N GLU A 178 -9.56 20.48 5.55
CA GLU A 178 -10.69 19.62 5.98
C GLU A 178 -11.34 18.84 4.80
N GLY A 179 -10.60 17.93 4.15
CA GLY A 179 -11.03 17.30 2.90
C GLY A 179 -11.01 15.76 2.86
N ILE A 180 -12.13 15.17 2.44
CA ILE A 180 -12.32 13.71 2.35
C ILE A 180 -12.66 13.27 0.91
N ASN A 181 -11.95 12.25 0.42
CA ASN A 181 -12.11 11.62 -0.91
C ASN A 181 -12.35 12.61 -2.07
N GLY A 182 -11.37 13.47 -2.36
CA GLY A 182 -11.51 14.51 -3.39
C GLY A 182 -10.91 14.14 -4.76
N GLN A 183 -11.59 14.50 -5.86
CA GLN A 183 -10.93 14.65 -7.17
C GLN A 183 -10.92 16.08 -7.72
N LYS A 184 -9.89 16.44 -8.49
CA LYS A 184 -9.70 17.69 -9.27
C LYS A 184 -10.16 18.98 -8.58
N ASN A 185 -10.03 19.08 -7.27
CA ASN A 185 -10.44 20.28 -6.52
C ASN A 185 -9.29 21.28 -6.41
N SER A 186 -9.60 22.57 -6.36
CA SER A 186 -8.64 23.65 -6.06
C SER A 186 -9.33 24.78 -5.29
N ARG A 187 -8.63 25.36 -4.30
CA ARG A 187 -9.13 26.40 -3.38
C ARG A 187 -10.47 26.03 -2.75
N VAL A 188 -10.44 24.98 -1.93
CA VAL A 188 -11.63 24.39 -1.29
C VAL A 188 -11.43 24.19 0.21
N LYS A 189 -12.49 24.32 1.00
CA LYS A 189 -12.47 24.02 2.44
C LYS A 189 -13.69 23.19 2.84
N PHE A 190 -13.53 22.20 3.70
CA PHE A 190 -14.61 21.31 4.14
C PHE A 190 -15.25 20.59 2.95
N LEU A 191 -14.67 19.48 2.48
CA LEU A 191 -15.23 18.68 1.38
C LEU A 191 -15.31 17.20 1.72
N GLN A 192 -16.31 16.51 1.17
CA GLN A 192 -16.40 15.05 1.23
C GLN A 192 -16.91 14.49 -0.12
N ASN A 193 -16.24 13.44 -0.62
CA ASN A 193 -16.56 12.72 -1.86
C ASN A 193 -16.82 13.68 -3.05
N SER A 194 -16.00 14.70 -3.24
CA SER A 194 -16.30 15.78 -4.21
C SER A 194 -15.23 15.91 -5.30
N TYR A 195 -15.68 16.13 -6.53
CA TYR A 195 -14.93 15.93 -7.77
C TYR A 195 -14.98 17.20 -8.64
N GLU A 196 -13.85 17.66 -9.19
CA GLU A 196 -13.76 18.77 -10.15
C GLU A 196 -14.32 20.12 -9.62
N CYS A 197 -14.19 20.41 -8.32
CA CYS A 197 -14.78 21.59 -7.68
C CYS A 197 -13.78 22.73 -7.38
N LEU A 198 -14.24 23.99 -7.46
CA LEU A 198 -13.39 25.19 -7.48
C LEU A 198 -13.96 26.33 -6.63
N ASP A 199 -13.11 27.04 -5.88
CA ASP A 199 -13.49 28.24 -5.08
C ASP A 199 -14.73 28.00 -4.18
N SER A 200 -14.74 26.89 -3.44
CA SER A 200 -15.97 26.35 -2.84
C SER A 200 -15.78 25.78 -1.43
N TYR A 201 -16.85 25.76 -0.64
CA TYR A 201 -16.83 25.44 0.78
C TYR A 201 -17.97 24.48 1.15
N PHE A 202 -17.73 23.61 2.13
CA PHE A 202 -18.74 22.73 2.74
C PHE A 202 -19.46 21.88 1.68
N LEU A 203 -18.69 21.08 0.93
CA LEU A 203 -19.16 20.27 -0.20
C LEU A 203 -19.42 18.80 0.22
N TYR A 204 -20.54 18.22 -0.21
CA TYR A 204 -20.77 16.78 -0.15
C TYR A 204 -21.26 16.24 -1.50
N ASP A 205 -20.58 15.20 -2.01
CA ASP A 205 -20.91 14.54 -3.28
C ASP A 205 -21.21 15.54 -4.39
N CYS A 206 -20.34 16.54 -4.58
CA CYS A 206 -20.42 17.50 -5.67
C CYS A 206 -19.54 17.08 -6.85
N VAL A 207 -20.00 17.33 -8.08
CA VAL A 207 -19.21 17.08 -9.31
C VAL A 207 -19.23 18.32 -10.19
N ASN A 208 -18.04 18.81 -10.57
CA ASN A 208 -17.84 19.91 -11.51
C ASN A 208 -18.61 21.18 -11.08
N CYS A 209 -18.27 21.74 -9.92
CA CYS A 209 -18.98 22.87 -9.32
C CYS A 209 -18.03 24.03 -8.94
N GLN A 210 -18.45 25.28 -9.11
CA GLN A 210 -17.62 26.46 -8.88
C GLN A 210 -18.34 27.55 -8.09
N ASN A 211 -17.71 28.17 -7.10
CA ASN A 211 -18.34 29.19 -6.26
C ASN A 211 -19.63 28.64 -5.60
N CYS A 212 -19.46 27.61 -4.78
CA CYS A 212 -20.55 26.97 -4.02
C CYS A 212 -20.24 26.96 -2.52
N PHE A 213 -21.26 27.21 -1.69
CA PHE A 213 -21.17 27.30 -0.23
C PHE A 213 -22.29 26.47 0.42
N MET A 214 -21.91 25.40 1.12
CA MET A 214 -22.80 24.47 1.85
C MET A 214 -23.73 23.70 0.90
N SER A 215 -23.19 22.61 0.32
CA SER A 215 -23.64 22.05 -0.97
C SER A 215 -23.76 20.53 -1.01
N SER A 216 -24.84 20.03 -1.61
CA SER A 216 -25.12 18.60 -1.82
C SER A 216 -26.33 18.39 -2.75
N ASN A 217 -26.41 17.41 -3.66
CA ASN A 217 -25.37 16.60 -4.31
C ASN A 217 -25.10 17.21 -5.71
N LEU A 218 -24.52 18.42 -5.77
CA LEU A 218 -24.60 19.24 -6.98
C LEU A 218 -23.84 18.64 -8.19
N ARG A 219 -24.31 18.96 -9.41
CA ARG A 219 -23.70 18.59 -10.70
C ARG A 219 -23.66 19.81 -11.62
N HIS A 220 -22.48 20.16 -12.13
CA HIS A 220 -22.30 21.22 -13.14
C HIS A 220 -22.84 22.61 -12.72
N GLN A 221 -22.82 22.94 -11.42
CA GLN A 221 -23.40 24.17 -10.89
C GLN A 221 -22.39 25.25 -10.53
N LYS A 222 -22.87 26.50 -10.52
CA LYS A 222 -22.08 27.68 -10.12
C LYS A 222 -22.91 28.67 -9.30
N TYR A 223 -22.28 29.43 -8.40
CA TYR A 223 -22.91 30.48 -7.59
C TYR A 223 -24.12 29.95 -6.79
N VAL A 224 -23.86 28.97 -5.93
CA VAL A 224 -24.88 28.34 -5.08
C VAL A 224 -24.56 28.58 -3.60
N PHE A 225 -25.47 29.24 -2.89
CA PHE A 225 -25.33 29.60 -1.48
C PHE A 225 -26.45 28.93 -0.68
N ARG A 226 -26.13 28.02 0.25
CA ARG A 226 -27.11 27.25 1.05
C ARG A 226 -28.22 26.64 0.16
N ASN A 227 -27.79 25.88 -0.84
CA ASN A 227 -28.62 25.25 -1.89
C ASN A 227 -29.54 26.20 -2.71
N LYS A 228 -29.27 27.52 -2.74
CA LYS A 228 -29.97 28.48 -3.62
C LYS A 228 -29.03 29.01 -4.70
N LYS A 229 -29.47 28.91 -5.95
CA LYS A 229 -28.79 29.47 -7.13
C LYS A 229 -28.97 30.99 -7.15
N LEU A 230 -27.88 31.75 -7.20
CA LEU A 230 -27.89 33.21 -7.16
C LEU A 230 -27.30 33.83 -8.44
N ALA A 231 -27.47 35.15 -8.59
CA ALA A 231 -26.60 35.94 -9.47
C ALA A 231 -25.16 35.96 -8.91
N LYS A 232 -24.17 36.20 -9.78
CA LYS A 232 -22.74 36.22 -9.37
C LYS A 232 -22.50 37.29 -8.31
N GLU A 233 -22.99 38.49 -8.56
CA GLU A 233 -22.75 39.69 -7.75
C GLU A 233 -23.39 39.55 -6.36
N GLU A 234 -24.58 38.94 -6.31
CA GLU A 234 -25.30 38.60 -5.07
C GLU A 234 -24.59 37.50 -4.27
N TYR A 235 -24.06 36.48 -4.94
CA TYR A 235 -23.23 35.45 -4.31
C TYR A 235 -21.95 36.05 -3.72
N GLU A 236 -21.23 36.87 -4.48
CA GLU A 236 -20.01 37.55 -4.01
C GLU A 236 -20.31 38.54 -2.87
N GLN A 237 -21.48 39.17 -2.83
CA GLN A 237 -21.91 39.95 -1.66
C GLN A 237 -22.09 39.04 -0.44
N LYS A 238 -22.92 38.00 -0.52
CA LYS A 238 -23.21 37.09 0.62
C LYS A 238 -21.98 36.34 1.13
N MET A 239 -21.02 36.03 0.26
CA MET A 239 -19.75 35.43 0.70
C MET A 239 -18.84 36.39 1.48
N ARG A 240 -19.03 37.72 1.37
CA ARG A 240 -18.35 38.72 2.20
C ARG A 240 -19.02 38.93 3.57
N GLU A 241 -20.21 38.37 3.78
CA GLU A 241 -20.94 38.37 5.06
C GLU A 241 -20.55 37.17 5.96
N ILE A 242 -19.65 36.29 5.48
CA ILE A 242 -19.15 35.12 6.22
C ILE A 242 -17.72 35.37 6.72
N ASP A 243 -17.52 35.45 8.03
CA ASP A 243 -16.18 35.47 8.60
C ASP A 243 -15.62 34.05 8.74
N PHE A 244 -14.56 33.77 7.97
CA PHE A 244 -13.81 32.51 8.03
C PHE A 244 -12.62 32.57 9.01
N GLY A 245 -12.39 33.70 9.67
CA GLY A 245 -11.39 33.88 10.73
C GLY A 245 -11.92 33.52 12.13
N SER A 246 -13.21 33.74 12.40
CA SER A 246 -13.85 33.32 13.65
C SER A 246 -13.96 31.81 13.77
N TYR A 247 -13.28 31.24 14.77
CA TYR A 247 -13.41 29.84 15.14
C TYR A 247 -14.86 29.45 15.50
N GLU A 248 -15.58 30.34 16.19
CA GLU A 248 -16.99 30.13 16.56
C GLU A 248 -17.89 30.00 15.33
N GLN A 249 -17.72 30.91 14.35
CA GLN A 249 -18.49 30.84 13.10
C GLN A 249 -18.12 29.60 12.27
N ILE A 250 -16.85 29.20 12.21
CA ILE A 250 -16.44 27.95 11.56
C ILE A 250 -17.09 26.73 12.23
N VAL A 251 -17.12 26.67 13.56
CA VAL A 251 -17.75 25.59 14.33
C VAL A 251 -19.26 25.50 14.05
N ASP A 252 -19.97 26.62 13.94
CA ASP A 252 -21.41 26.62 13.61
C ASP A 252 -21.68 26.25 12.14
N LEU A 253 -20.84 26.70 11.20
CA LEU A 253 -20.95 26.31 9.80
C LEU A 253 -20.69 24.80 9.61
N ILE A 254 -19.80 24.19 10.39
CA ILE A 254 -19.61 22.73 10.41
C ILE A 254 -20.89 22.01 10.88
N LYS A 255 -21.53 22.48 11.97
CA LYS A 255 -22.80 21.90 12.46
C LYS A 255 -23.92 21.96 11.42
N GLU A 256 -24.07 23.11 10.74
CA GLU A 256 -25.06 23.28 9.66
C GLU A 256 -24.73 22.38 8.46
N TYR A 257 -23.47 22.31 8.02
CA TYR A 257 -23.04 21.43 6.93
C TYR A 257 -23.32 19.97 7.22
N GLU A 258 -22.94 19.46 8.39
CA GLU A 258 -23.23 18.07 8.79
C GLU A 258 -24.74 17.81 8.85
N SER A 259 -25.53 18.77 9.35
CA SER A 259 -26.99 18.67 9.40
C SER A 259 -27.62 18.61 8.00
N ALA A 260 -27.17 19.45 7.07
CA ALA A 260 -27.61 19.42 5.66
C ALA A 260 -27.15 18.13 4.96
N LYS A 261 -25.98 17.59 5.31
CA LYS A 261 -25.46 16.33 4.78
C LYS A 261 -26.34 15.13 5.17
N LEU A 262 -27.11 15.19 6.25
CA LEU A 262 -28.05 14.12 6.63
C LEU A 262 -29.25 13.99 5.67
N SER A 263 -29.70 15.07 5.02
CA SER A 263 -30.79 15.03 4.02
C SER A 263 -30.29 14.77 2.59
N SER A 264 -28.97 14.60 2.40
CA SER A 264 -28.34 14.35 1.10
C SER A 264 -28.53 12.90 0.62
N VAL A 265 -28.64 12.72 -0.70
CA VAL A 265 -28.70 11.39 -1.32
C VAL A 265 -27.37 10.66 -1.09
N ARG A 266 -27.44 9.37 -0.72
CA ARG A 266 -26.28 8.53 -0.45
C ARG A 266 -26.13 7.45 -1.53
N LYS A 267 -24.91 7.26 -2.01
CA LYS A 267 -24.53 6.10 -2.83
C LYS A 267 -24.50 4.85 -1.95
N PHE A 268 -24.87 3.70 -2.51
CA PHE A 268 -24.62 2.39 -1.87
C PHE A 268 -23.12 2.02 -1.89
N ILE A 269 -22.42 2.42 -2.95
CA ILE A 269 -21.01 2.16 -3.21
C ILE A 269 -20.44 3.34 -4.02
N ASP A 270 -19.22 3.79 -3.74
CA ASP A 270 -18.55 4.87 -4.48
C ASP A 270 -17.72 4.32 -5.66
N SER A 271 -18.34 3.45 -6.47
CA SER A 271 -17.67 2.76 -7.58
C SER A 271 -18.23 3.17 -8.94
N LYS A 272 -17.39 3.19 -9.97
CA LYS A 272 -17.71 3.72 -11.31
C LYS A 272 -17.17 2.81 -12.41
N ASN A 273 -18.04 2.45 -13.36
CA ASN A 273 -17.70 1.55 -14.49
C ASN A 273 -17.13 0.21 -13.98
N VAL A 274 -17.99 -0.58 -13.32
CA VAL A 274 -17.61 -1.84 -12.66
C VAL A 274 -18.60 -2.96 -12.92
N THR A 275 -18.09 -4.20 -13.01
CA THR A 275 -18.88 -5.42 -13.26
C THR A 275 -18.39 -6.54 -12.34
N ASN A 276 -19.30 -7.24 -11.65
CA ASN A 276 -18.97 -8.35 -10.73
C ASN A 276 -17.89 -8.00 -9.69
N VAL A 277 -18.05 -6.89 -8.96
CA VAL A 277 -17.09 -6.47 -7.92
C VAL A 277 -17.68 -6.53 -6.51
N THR A 278 -16.84 -6.85 -5.52
CA THR A 278 -17.13 -6.63 -4.10
C THR A 278 -16.02 -5.77 -3.49
N GLY A 279 -16.40 -4.62 -2.94
CA GLY A 279 -15.47 -3.58 -2.53
C GLY A 279 -16.17 -2.23 -2.36
N ASP A 280 -15.38 -1.17 -2.30
CA ASP A 280 -15.80 0.23 -2.41
C ASP A 280 -14.68 1.05 -3.07
N SER A 281 -15.00 2.23 -3.60
CA SER A 281 -14.03 3.13 -4.23
C SER A 281 -13.23 2.45 -5.36
N ILE A 282 -13.93 1.66 -6.18
CA ILE A 282 -13.39 0.91 -7.32
C ILE A 282 -13.75 1.61 -8.62
N THR A 283 -12.79 1.82 -9.53
CA THR A 283 -13.08 2.36 -10.86
C THR A 283 -12.60 1.46 -12.00
N ASN A 284 -13.38 1.43 -13.10
CA ASN A 284 -12.99 0.84 -14.39
C ASN A 284 -12.50 -0.61 -14.29
N SER A 285 -13.10 -1.43 -13.42
CA SER A 285 -12.58 -2.74 -13.01
C SER A 285 -13.65 -3.84 -13.02
N LYS A 286 -13.28 -5.09 -13.29
CA LYS A 286 -14.21 -6.23 -13.34
C LYS A 286 -13.79 -7.44 -12.51
N ASN A 287 -14.75 -8.29 -12.16
CA ASN A 287 -14.57 -9.61 -11.53
C ASN A 287 -13.68 -9.60 -10.27
N SER A 288 -13.73 -8.52 -9.48
CA SER A 288 -12.79 -8.30 -8.37
C SER A 288 -13.42 -8.53 -7.00
N ILE A 289 -12.83 -9.42 -6.19
CA ILE A 289 -13.39 -9.88 -4.91
C ILE A 289 -12.62 -9.25 -3.74
N GLN A 290 -13.33 -8.57 -2.83
CA GLN A 290 -12.80 -7.95 -1.61
C GLN A 290 -11.58 -7.04 -1.85
N CYS A 291 -11.79 -5.92 -2.54
CA CYS A 291 -10.75 -4.90 -2.83
C CYS A 291 -11.17 -3.48 -2.37
N PHE A 292 -10.24 -2.68 -1.80
CA PHE A 292 -10.54 -1.38 -1.15
C PHE A 292 -9.32 -0.42 -1.03
N ASN A 293 -8.63 0.01 -2.09
CA ASN A 293 -9.15 0.62 -3.32
C ASN A 293 -8.27 0.29 -4.52
N ILE A 294 -8.86 0.28 -5.72
CA ILE A 294 -8.22 -0.23 -6.94
C ILE A 294 -8.83 0.43 -8.20
N GLU A 295 -7.99 0.77 -9.19
CA GLU A 295 -8.43 1.27 -10.50
C GLU A 295 -7.88 0.39 -11.66
N LYS A 296 -8.67 0.26 -12.74
CA LYS A 296 -8.33 -0.43 -14.00
C LYS A 296 -7.85 -1.89 -13.90
N CYS A 297 -8.49 -2.73 -13.08
CA CYS A 297 -8.07 -4.12 -12.84
C CYS A 297 -9.16 -5.18 -13.15
N GLU A 298 -8.77 -6.40 -13.51
CA GLU A 298 -9.69 -7.43 -14.05
C GLU A 298 -9.45 -8.86 -13.49
N ASP A 299 -10.35 -9.41 -12.68
CA ASP A 299 -10.26 -10.76 -12.04
C ASP A 299 -9.36 -10.83 -10.76
N VAL A 300 -9.39 -9.83 -9.87
CA VAL A 300 -8.53 -9.75 -8.66
C VAL A 300 -9.20 -10.41 -7.44
N LYS A 301 -8.43 -10.96 -6.48
CA LYS A 301 -8.95 -11.23 -5.12
C LYS A 301 -8.12 -10.60 -4.00
N TYR A 302 -8.80 -10.15 -2.94
CA TYR A 302 -8.26 -9.79 -1.62
C TYR A 302 -7.26 -8.60 -1.57
N PHE A 303 -7.32 -7.64 -2.50
CA PHE A 303 -6.31 -6.59 -2.72
C PHE A 303 -6.69 -5.20 -2.15
N PHE A 304 -5.90 -4.66 -1.21
CA PHE A 304 -6.28 -3.45 -0.47
C PHE A 304 -5.79 -2.08 -1.01
N GLN A 305 -4.81 -2.00 -1.93
CA GLN A 305 -4.42 -0.71 -2.51
C GLN A 305 -3.60 -0.89 -3.79
N GLY A 306 -4.04 -0.36 -4.94
CA GLY A 306 -3.16 -0.31 -6.11
C GLY A 306 -3.57 0.63 -7.25
N LEU A 307 -2.55 1.08 -7.99
CA LEU A 307 -2.64 1.97 -9.16
C LEU A 307 -1.40 1.73 -10.06
N GLU A 308 -1.43 0.95 -11.14
CA GLU A 308 -2.48 0.06 -11.69
C GLU A 308 -1.77 -1.21 -12.18
N ILE A 309 -2.31 -2.41 -11.92
CA ILE A 309 -1.50 -3.64 -11.92
C ILE A 309 -2.36 -4.90 -12.07
N LYS A 310 -1.93 -5.92 -12.85
CA LYS A 310 -2.49 -7.27 -12.67
C LYS A 310 -1.72 -8.49 -13.22
N ASP A 311 -1.13 -9.23 -12.29
CA ASP A 311 -1.81 -10.42 -11.76
C ASP A 311 -2.10 -10.16 -10.27
N GLY A 312 -2.85 -11.02 -9.56
CA GLY A 312 -3.06 -10.75 -8.14
C GLY A 312 -4.14 -11.55 -7.40
N MET A 313 -3.69 -12.24 -6.37
CA MET A 313 -4.18 -12.10 -4.99
C MET A 313 -2.94 -12.11 -4.08
N ASP A 314 -2.89 -11.86 -2.79
CA ASP A 314 -3.78 -11.05 -1.96
C ASP A 314 -3.12 -9.68 -1.62
N LEU A 315 -2.04 -9.30 -2.33
CA LEU A 315 -1.41 -7.97 -2.49
C LEU A 315 -1.57 -6.87 -1.41
N THR A 316 -0.47 -6.24 -0.97
CA THR A 316 -0.53 -4.98 -0.18
C THR A 316 0.72 -4.08 -0.31
N GLY A 317 0.77 -3.02 -1.12
CA GLY A 317 -0.19 -2.58 -2.14
C GLY A 317 0.53 -1.84 -3.28
N ALA A 318 0.16 -2.13 -4.52
CA ALA A 318 1.12 -2.22 -5.63
C ALA A 318 0.75 -1.37 -6.87
N GLY A 319 1.74 -1.18 -7.75
CA GLY A 319 1.56 -0.54 -9.06
C GLY A 319 2.84 0.10 -9.58
N GLY A 320 3.31 -0.18 -10.79
CA GLY A 320 2.93 -1.19 -11.80
C GLY A 320 3.91 -1.07 -12.99
N PRO A 321 3.97 -1.99 -13.98
CA PRO A 321 3.02 -3.06 -14.31
C PRO A 321 3.46 -4.44 -13.78
N ALA A 322 2.66 -5.48 -14.06
CA ALA A 322 2.83 -6.82 -13.50
C ALA A 322 2.50 -7.96 -14.46
N GLU A 323 3.16 -9.08 -14.17
CA GLU A 323 3.13 -10.33 -14.92
C GLU A 323 3.30 -11.47 -13.89
N ILE A 324 2.20 -12.05 -13.39
CA ILE A 324 2.14 -13.00 -12.24
C ILE A 324 2.68 -12.46 -10.89
N LEU A 325 1.78 -12.37 -9.92
CA LEU A 325 1.96 -11.73 -8.61
C LEU A 325 1.07 -12.45 -7.55
N TYR A 326 1.65 -13.07 -6.49
CA TYR A 326 0.95 -13.56 -5.26
C TYR A 326 1.86 -13.94 -4.06
N GLU A 327 1.71 -13.32 -2.86
CA GLU A 327 2.38 -12.03 -2.55
C GLU A 327 2.24 -11.50 -1.12
N GLY A 328 3.26 -10.78 -0.62
CA GLY A 328 3.49 -9.36 -1.00
C GLY A 328 3.10 -8.28 0.01
N VAL A 329 4.12 -7.65 0.59
CA VAL A 329 4.07 -6.38 1.37
C VAL A 329 5.44 -5.68 1.32
N ASN A 330 5.71 -4.58 0.61
CA ASN A 330 5.09 -3.95 -0.57
C ASN A 330 5.81 -4.36 -1.88
N VAL A 331 5.22 -4.13 -3.07
CA VAL A 331 5.62 -4.74 -4.36
C VAL A 331 5.12 -3.93 -5.59
N GLY A 332 5.59 -4.15 -6.82
CA GLY A 332 6.95 -3.85 -7.27
C GLY A 332 6.93 -2.79 -8.39
N TYR A 333 8.06 -2.55 -9.07
CA TYR A 333 8.17 -1.57 -10.18
C TYR A 333 9.33 -1.89 -11.14
N GLN A 334 9.26 -3.03 -11.80
CA GLN A 334 9.39 -3.26 -13.25
C GLN A 334 9.54 -4.78 -13.36
N ASP A 335 8.40 -5.46 -13.24
CA ASP A 335 8.29 -6.76 -12.55
C ASP A 335 8.00 -7.95 -13.48
N THR A 336 8.39 -9.17 -13.08
CA THR A 336 7.74 -10.43 -13.53
C THR A 336 7.84 -11.55 -12.47
N ASN A 337 6.85 -12.45 -12.45
CA ASN A 337 6.71 -13.67 -11.64
C ASN A 337 7.14 -13.53 -10.16
N ILE A 338 6.36 -12.80 -9.37
CA ILE A 338 6.70 -12.48 -7.97
C ILE A 338 5.76 -13.21 -7.01
N LEU A 339 6.27 -14.26 -6.39
CA LEU A 339 5.47 -15.34 -5.78
C LEU A 339 5.82 -15.63 -4.30
N PHE A 340 6.38 -14.63 -3.61
CA PHE A 340 6.47 -14.58 -2.13
C PHE A 340 6.44 -13.11 -1.66
N CYS A 341 7.58 -12.42 -1.87
CA CYS A 341 7.94 -11.03 -1.58
C CYS A 341 7.45 -10.31 -0.31
N LEU A 342 8.40 -9.60 0.31
CA LEU A 342 8.15 -8.45 1.16
C LEU A 342 9.17 -7.33 0.80
N ASN A 343 8.65 -6.15 0.45
CA ASN A 343 9.35 -4.87 0.18
C ASN A 343 10.30 -4.83 -1.04
N SER A 344 9.77 -5.14 -2.22
CA SER A 344 10.53 -5.28 -3.47
C SER A 344 10.26 -4.16 -4.49
N TYR A 345 11.32 -3.49 -4.95
CA TYR A 345 11.37 -2.40 -5.95
C TYR A 345 12.87 -2.15 -6.29
N ILE A 346 13.35 -1.67 -7.44
CA ILE A 346 12.82 -1.37 -8.79
C ILE A 346 13.54 -2.35 -9.76
N GLY A 347 12.91 -2.77 -10.87
CA GLY A 347 13.56 -3.60 -11.90
C GLY A 347 13.81 -5.05 -11.47
N CYS A 348 12.79 -5.91 -11.55
CA CYS A 348 12.74 -7.20 -10.85
C CYS A 348 12.17 -8.33 -11.73
N ILE A 349 12.88 -9.47 -11.82
CA ILE A 349 12.41 -10.73 -12.43
C ILE A 349 13.07 -11.91 -11.71
N GLU A 350 12.67 -13.17 -11.90
CA GLU A 350 11.55 -13.76 -11.14
C GLU A 350 11.91 -13.87 -9.65
N LEU A 351 10.92 -13.78 -8.75
CA LEU A 351 11.18 -13.78 -7.30
C LEU A 351 10.19 -14.64 -6.50
N LYS A 352 10.53 -15.92 -6.28
CA LYS A 352 9.86 -16.82 -5.31
C LYS A 352 10.46 -16.64 -3.90
N TYR A 353 10.86 -15.41 -3.57
CA TYR A 353 11.81 -14.98 -2.54
C TYR A 353 11.60 -13.49 -2.22
N ASP A 354 11.75 -12.98 -0.97
CA ASP A 354 12.37 -11.65 -0.69
C ASP A 354 12.48 -11.27 0.81
N ASN A 355 13.42 -10.36 1.12
CA ASN A 355 13.26 -9.09 1.87
C ASN A 355 14.66 -8.57 2.30
N GLN A 356 15.28 -7.51 1.75
CA GLN A 356 15.09 -6.77 0.49
C GLN A 356 16.10 -7.30 -0.58
N CYS A 357 16.32 -6.77 -1.79
CA CYS A 357 16.01 -5.51 -2.49
C CYS A 357 16.89 -4.28 -2.16
N SER A 358 17.20 -3.37 -3.11
CA SER A 358 16.80 -3.28 -4.53
C SER A 358 17.81 -3.84 -5.56
N ASN A 359 17.34 -3.97 -6.81
CA ASN A 359 18.09 -4.27 -8.05
C ASN A 359 18.52 -5.76 -8.20
N SER A 360 17.72 -6.54 -8.95
CA SER A 360 17.58 -8.00 -8.76
C SER A 360 17.31 -8.80 -10.06
N GLN A 361 17.77 -10.05 -10.16
CA GLN A 361 17.27 -11.06 -11.11
C GLN A 361 17.34 -12.50 -10.55
N TYR A 362 16.28 -13.29 -10.78
CA TYR A 362 16.13 -14.74 -10.53
C TYR A 362 16.60 -15.21 -9.14
N ILE A 363 15.94 -14.75 -8.08
CA ILE A 363 16.30 -15.03 -6.68
C ILE A 363 15.15 -15.79 -5.99
N PHE A 364 15.52 -16.75 -5.10
CA PHE A 364 14.52 -18.50 -3.03
C PHE A 364 15.32 -18.97 -1.70
N GLY A 365 15.32 -18.14 -0.65
CA GLY A 365 16.47 -18.01 0.26
C GLY A 365 17.31 -16.75 -0.03
N CYS A 366 16.75 -15.57 0.25
CA CYS A 366 17.41 -14.26 0.13
C CYS A 366 16.94 -13.37 1.28
N VAL A 367 17.87 -12.63 1.90
CA VAL A 367 17.58 -11.54 2.84
C VAL A 367 18.60 -10.41 2.60
N GLY A 368 18.20 -9.33 1.93
CA GLY A 368 19.01 -8.10 1.79
C GLY A 368 20.05 -8.08 0.66
N LEU A 369 20.00 -8.98 -0.33
CA LEU A 369 20.98 -9.02 -1.44
C LEU A 369 20.77 -7.87 -2.45
N ARG A 370 21.85 -7.51 -3.16
CA ARG A 370 21.88 -6.47 -4.20
C ARG A 370 22.75 -6.90 -5.38
N ASN A 371 22.21 -6.85 -6.61
CA ASN A 371 22.91 -7.25 -7.84
C ASN A 371 23.57 -8.66 -7.76
N LYS A 372 22.79 -9.68 -7.33
CA LYS A 372 23.24 -11.08 -7.18
C LYS A 372 22.31 -12.05 -7.91
N GLN A 373 22.83 -13.25 -8.18
CA GLN A 373 22.16 -14.38 -8.84
C GLN A 373 22.62 -15.70 -8.18
N TYR A 374 21.86 -16.79 -8.36
CA TYR A 374 22.20 -18.15 -7.88
C TYR A 374 22.56 -18.21 -6.39
N CYS A 375 21.75 -17.56 -5.55
CA CYS A 375 21.97 -17.49 -4.10
C CYS A 375 20.93 -18.30 -3.34
N ILE A 376 21.32 -18.91 -2.21
CA ILE A 376 20.45 -19.59 -1.22
C ILE A 376 20.98 -19.23 0.17
N LEU A 377 20.11 -18.79 1.09
CA LEU A 377 20.45 -18.41 2.48
C LEU A 377 21.64 -17.42 2.57
N ASN A 378 21.66 -16.41 1.70
CA ASN A 378 22.74 -15.42 1.53
C ASN A 378 24.13 -15.99 1.18
N LYS A 379 24.27 -17.28 0.84
CA LYS A 379 25.43 -17.81 0.11
C LYS A 379 25.16 -17.77 -1.40
N GLN A 380 26.19 -17.45 -2.19
CA GLN A 380 26.18 -17.54 -3.66
C GLN A 380 26.84 -18.86 -4.11
N TYR A 381 26.25 -19.52 -5.10
CA TYR A 381 26.66 -20.84 -5.61
C TYR A 381 27.04 -20.75 -7.09
N ALA A 382 27.73 -21.76 -7.63
CA ALA A 382 27.79 -21.94 -9.08
C ALA A 382 26.40 -22.28 -9.64
N LYS A 383 26.16 -21.98 -10.92
CA LYS A 383 24.86 -22.18 -11.56
C LYS A 383 24.44 -23.66 -11.50
N GLU A 384 25.36 -24.55 -11.80
CA GLU A 384 25.16 -26.00 -11.88
C GLU A 384 24.89 -26.62 -10.50
N GLU A 385 25.53 -26.08 -9.46
CA GLU A 385 25.26 -26.44 -8.05
C GLU A 385 23.86 -26.00 -7.64
N TYR A 386 23.48 -24.76 -7.96
CA TYR A 386 22.18 -24.17 -7.67
C TYR A 386 21.04 -24.95 -8.36
N GLU A 387 21.17 -25.22 -9.66
CA GLU A 387 20.21 -26.01 -10.44
C GLU A 387 20.10 -27.45 -9.91
N THR A 388 21.17 -28.00 -9.32
CA THR A 388 21.18 -29.32 -8.66
C THR A 388 20.59 -29.29 -7.24
N LEU A 389 20.68 -28.16 -6.52
CA LEU A 389 20.29 -28.02 -5.12
C LEU A 389 18.82 -27.61 -4.96
N VAL A 390 18.30 -26.70 -5.78
CA VAL A 390 16.90 -26.21 -5.69
C VAL A 390 15.87 -27.36 -5.74
N PRO A 391 15.95 -28.36 -6.64
CA PRO A 391 15.03 -29.50 -6.63
C PRO A 391 15.09 -30.34 -5.35
N LYS A 392 16.27 -30.43 -4.70
CA LYS A 392 16.45 -31.15 -3.43
C LYS A 392 15.80 -30.38 -2.27
N ILE A 393 15.93 -29.05 -2.25
CA ILE A 393 15.25 -28.17 -1.28
C ILE A 393 13.73 -28.28 -1.45
N ILE A 394 13.22 -28.21 -2.68
CA ILE A 394 11.79 -28.34 -2.97
C ILE A 394 11.28 -29.72 -2.53
N LYS A 395 12.00 -30.81 -2.82
CA LYS A 395 11.63 -32.15 -2.33
C LYS A 395 11.63 -32.19 -0.80
N HIS A 396 12.67 -31.69 -0.15
CA HIS A 396 12.77 -31.66 1.31
C HIS A 396 11.62 -30.86 1.96
N MET A 397 11.16 -29.77 1.35
CA MET A 397 9.98 -29.02 1.82
C MET A 397 8.65 -29.73 1.58
N ASN A 398 8.56 -30.64 0.61
CA ASN A 398 7.40 -31.50 0.40
C ASN A 398 7.41 -32.72 1.34
N ASP A 399 8.60 -33.26 1.63
CA ASP A 399 8.81 -34.34 2.60
C ASP A 399 8.63 -33.85 4.06
N MET A 400 8.99 -32.60 4.34
CA MET A 400 8.88 -31.92 5.65
C MET A 400 8.13 -30.57 5.50
N PRO A 401 6.81 -30.60 5.26
CA PRO A 401 6.01 -29.39 5.11
C PRO A 401 5.88 -28.64 6.43
N TYR A 402 5.73 -27.32 6.34
CA TYR A 402 5.36 -26.51 7.50
C TYR A 402 3.94 -26.86 7.97
N ILE A 403 3.81 -27.11 9.26
CA ILE A 403 2.53 -27.35 9.95
C ILE A 403 2.44 -26.29 11.05
N ASP A 404 1.32 -25.57 11.06
CA ASP A 404 0.91 -24.68 12.13
C ASP A 404 0.48 -25.53 13.35
N GLN A 405 1.07 -25.30 14.52
CA GLN A 405 0.90 -26.11 15.75
C GLN A 405 0.74 -25.24 16.99
#